data_AF-A0A559LWH3-F1
#
_entry.id   AF-A0A559LWH3-F1
#
_cell.length_a   1.000
_cell.length_b   1.000
_cell.length_c   1.000
_cell.angle_alpha   90.00
_cell.angle_beta   90.00
_cell.angle_gamma   90.00
#
_symmetry.space_group_name_H-M   'P 1'
#
loop_
_entity.id
_entity.type
_entity.pdbx_description
1 polymer ?
#
loop_
_entity_poly.entity_id
_entity_poly.type
_entity_poly.pdbx_seq_one_letter_code
_entity_poly.pdbx_strand_id
1 'polypeptide(L)'
;MQRLKRFLLKRDSRLDHELSAPEPTPTNPPTSPETNTGSSCHGSINLSRIERLPFEIRNEILLAVDSIADISSLVHASPTFHQQYRLDRAFWLWHCLKQELGNVLIDAYNVDTYNTPEFRSTRTRQKVLLYVEDYKLQRSEGTESLSQPPEDDVIRIASFHTSVIRTFMQQYATWTRASLEGLSEPKDLSRTEARRIVRGLYRFQIFCSLFGPARGGGNFFYDDGLLEAEERLQLLLDVYEAWEIEEILCINVFVHAKYRTLFEQVEWDLHPDNPSFDDERTGPHTPPGAFHLAMFADYYRNGIVCRGLPVLFAAMEIPSHSELVKLIASEIVSVVDDMVSETTRPYHQDTRRENHYSDRDKAQDNREKMSFEGESYGSPPYAWVVFWKELYSNLYGDYVPPSFRPWGYVMWDKNRLVNADAVAIINREWKAMYNRLNDEGEPEDPRDEMLAYR
;
A
#
# COMPACT_ATOMS: atom_id res chain seq x y z
N MET A 1 -12.70 17.86 -6.08
CA MET A 1 -13.82 17.03 -5.55
C MET A 1 -14.87 16.62 -6.60
N GLN A 2 -15.37 17.49 -7.50
CA GLN A 2 -16.33 17.06 -8.55
C GLN A 2 -15.73 16.28 -9.75
N ARG A 3 -14.42 16.37 -9.99
CA ARG A 3 -13.77 15.72 -11.15
C ARG A 3 -13.46 14.24 -10.96
N LEU A 4 -13.13 13.79 -9.74
CA LEU A 4 -12.91 12.36 -9.43
C LEU A 4 -14.21 11.55 -9.55
N LYS A 5 -15.35 12.11 -9.10
CA LYS A 5 -16.68 11.50 -9.31
C LYS A 5 -17.10 11.43 -10.79
N ARG A 6 -16.72 12.42 -11.61
CA ARG A 6 -17.05 12.42 -13.05
C ARG A 6 -16.29 11.37 -13.86
N PHE A 7 -15.10 10.96 -13.42
CA PHE A 7 -14.34 9.92 -14.12
C PHE A 7 -14.97 8.53 -13.92
N LEU A 8 -15.55 8.27 -12.74
CA LEU A 8 -16.22 7.01 -12.43
C LEU A 8 -17.62 6.90 -13.07
N LEU A 9 -18.35 8.01 -13.23
CA LEU A 9 -19.70 8.02 -13.83
C LEU A 9 -19.72 7.96 -15.37
N LYS A 10 -18.62 8.33 -16.06
CA LYS A 10 -18.61 8.44 -17.53
C LYS A 10 -18.57 7.09 -18.26
N ARG A 11 -18.41 5.99 -17.53
CA ARG A 11 -18.38 4.63 -18.08
C ARG A 11 -19.77 4.00 -18.19
N ASP A 12 -20.78 4.55 -17.50
CA ASP A 12 -22.13 3.98 -17.43
C ASP A 12 -23.15 4.60 -18.41
N SER A 13 -22.81 5.63 -19.19
CA SER A 13 -23.80 6.33 -20.03
C SER A 13 -23.83 5.93 -21.52
N ARG A 14 -23.23 4.80 -21.90
CA ARG A 14 -23.29 4.31 -23.29
C ARG A 14 -24.07 3.00 -23.36
N LEU A 15 -25.37 3.08 -23.17
CA LEU A 15 -26.40 2.20 -23.75
C LEU A 15 -27.73 2.70 -23.16
N ASP A 16 -28.59 3.24 -24.02
CA ASP A 16 -30.06 3.23 -23.93
C ASP A 16 -30.62 4.35 -24.80
N HIS A 17 -30.76 4.03 -26.09
CA HIS A 17 -31.71 4.70 -26.97
C HIS A 17 -32.74 3.63 -27.34
N GLU A 18 -33.94 3.68 -26.74
CA GLU A 18 -35.09 2.97 -27.27
C GLU A 18 -36.29 3.92 -27.46
N LEU A 19 -36.88 3.76 -28.64
CA LEU A 19 -38.00 4.47 -29.21
C LEU A 19 -39.32 3.94 -28.63
N SER A 20 -40.25 4.84 -28.33
CA SER A 20 -41.61 4.54 -27.86
C SER A 20 -42.51 3.98 -28.96
N ALA A 21 -43.38 3.02 -28.60
CA ALA A 21 -44.70 2.80 -29.20
C ALA A 21 -45.64 2.03 -28.22
N PRO A 22 -46.98 2.14 -28.37
CA PRO A 22 -47.93 2.10 -27.24
C PRO A 22 -48.70 0.78 -27.06
N GLU A 23 -49.33 0.63 -25.88
CA GLU A 23 -50.19 -0.50 -25.46
C GLU A 23 -51.52 -0.63 -26.24
N PRO A 24 -52.10 -1.85 -26.35
CA PRO A 24 -53.37 -2.13 -27.02
C PRO A 24 -54.58 -2.30 -26.07
N THR A 25 -55.79 -2.16 -26.62
CA THR A 25 -57.10 -2.37 -25.95
C THR A 25 -57.73 -3.71 -26.42
N PRO A 26 -58.60 -4.39 -25.64
CA PRO A 26 -58.83 -5.83 -25.73
C PRO A 26 -60.16 -6.23 -26.40
N THR A 27 -60.26 -7.45 -26.95
CA THR A 27 -61.55 -8.16 -27.15
C THR A 27 -61.34 -9.68 -27.28
N ASN A 28 -62.13 -10.49 -26.54
CA ASN A 28 -62.18 -11.97 -26.56
C ASN A 28 -63.23 -12.51 -27.58
N PRO A 29 -63.55 -13.83 -27.65
CA PRO A 29 -63.05 -14.86 -28.57
C PRO A 29 -64.23 -15.44 -29.43
N PRO A 30 -64.19 -16.56 -30.22
CA PRO A 30 -64.03 -17.94 -29.71
C PRO A 30 -63.49 -19.04 -30.69
N THR A 31 -63.31 -20.25 -30.14
CA THR A 31 -63.46 -21.59 -30.76
C THR A 31 -62.24 -22.28 -31.41
N SER A 32 -61.88 -23.43 -30.83
CA SER A 32 -60.93 -24.50 -31.23
C SER A 32 -61.34 -25.26 -32.52
N PRO A 33 -60.64 -26.33 -32.99
CA PRO A 33 -59.35 -26.90 -32.57
C PRO A 33 -58.41 -27.29 -33.75
N GLU A 34 -57.27 -27.88 -33.37
CA GLU A 34 -56.49 -28.89 -34.12
C GLU A 34 -55.39 -28.50 -35.12
N THR A 35 -54.18 -28.92 -34.71
CA THR A 35 -53.09 -29.54 -35.47
C THR A 35 -52.06 -28.70 -36.24
N ASN A 36 -50.82 -29.13 -35.98
CA ASN A 36 -49.63 -29.13 -36.82
C ASN A 36 -48.66 -27.96 -36.76
N THR A 37 -47.60 -28.22 -35.97
CA THR A 37 -46.19 -28.11 -36.38
C THR A 37 -45.79 -26.82 -37.07
N GLY A 38 -45.44 -25.84 -36.25
CA GLY A 38 -44.68 -24.66 -36.66
C GLY A 38 -43.54 -24.45 -35.68
N SER A 39 -42.35 -24.89 -36.08
CA SER A 39 -41.06 -24.59 -35.46
C SER A 39 -40.95 -23.10 -35.10
N SER A 40 -41.16 -22.75 -33.83
CA SER A 40 -40.67 -21.49 -33.27
C SER A 40 -39.37 -21.79 -32.55
N CYS A 41 -38.29 -21.54 -33.28
CA CYS A 41 -36.95 -21.38 -32.77
C CYS A 41 -36.92 -20.19 -31.79
N HIS A 42 -37.37 -20.42 -30.55
CA HIS A 42 -36.82 -19.66 -29.43
C HIS A 42 -35.35 -20.03 -29.36
N GLY A 43 -34.49 -19.08 -29.73
CA GLY A 43 -33.05 -19.20 -29.59
C GLY A 43 -32.73 -19.59 -28.16
N SER A 44 -32.53 -20.90 -27.93
CA SER A 44 -31.99 -21.41 -26.70
C SER A 44 -30.62 -20.77 -26.59
N ILE A 45 -30.49 -19.79 -25.70
CA ILE A 45 -29.19 -19.29 -25.26
C ILE A 45 -28.44 -20.54 -24.86
N ASN A 46 -27.43 -20.90 -25.64
CA ASN A 46 -26.68 -22.13 -25.47
C ASN A 46 -25.73 -21.92 -24.30
N LEU A 47 -26.31 -21.84 -23.09
CA LEU A 47 -25.61 -21.64 -21.84
C LEU A 47 -24.54 -22.72 -21.71
N SER A 48 -23.34 -22.30 -21.34
CA SER A 48 -22.21 -23.19 -21.10
C SER A 48 -22.57 -24.26 -20.04
N ARG A 49 -21.87 -25.40 -20.03
CA ARG A 49 -22.17 -26.50 -19.09
C ARG A 49 -22.15 -26.06 -17.61
N ILE A 50 -21.35 -25.05 -17.29
CA ILE A 50 -21.18 -24.53 -15.93
C ILE A 50 -22.38 -23.65 -15.49
N GLU A 51 -23.05 -22.99 -16.43
CA GLU A 51 -24.21 -22.13 -16.16
C GLU A 51 -25.49 -22.93 -15.90
N ARG A 52 -25.54 -24.19 -16.35
CA ARG A 52 -26.63 -25.13 -16.09
C ARG A 52 -26.50 -25.86 -14.75
N LEU A 53 -25.41 -25.61 -14.01
CA LEU A 53 -25.23 -26.20 -12.70
C LEU A 53 -26.27 -25.67 -11.70
N PRO A 54 -26.72 -26.51 -10.75
CA PRO A 54 -27.57 -26.07 -9.65
C PRO A 54 -26.97 -24.86 -8.93
N PHE A 55 -27.84 -24.03 -8.34
CA PHE A 55 -27.42 -22.81 -7.66
C PHE A 55 -26.36 -23.08 -6.60
N GLU A 56 -26.51 -24.17 -5.87
CA GLU A 56 -25.63 -24.63 -4.80
C GLU A 56 -24.23 -24.94 -5.35
N ILE A 57 -24.14 -25.64 -6.49
CA ILE A 57 -22.85 -25.98 -7.11
C ILE A 57 -22.18 -24.71 -7.66
N ARG A 58 -22.96 -23.77 -8.22
CA ARG A 58 -22.43 -22.46 -8.63
C ARG A 58 -21.93 -21.65 -7.43
N ASN A 59 -22.61 -21.77 -6.28
CA ASN A 59 -22.20 -21.13 -5.03
C ASN A 59 -20.87 -21.69 -4.54
N GLU A 60 -20.70 -23.01 -4.55
CA GLU A 60 -19.43 -23.67 -4.20
C GLU A 60 -18.29 -23.26 -5.15
N ILE A 61 -18.58 -23.12 -6.45
CA ILE A 61 -17.60 -22.61 -7.40
C ILE A 61 -17.17 -21.18 -7.04
N LEU A 62 -18.10 -20.29 -6.70
CA LEU A 62 -17.78 -18.93 -6.26
C LEU A 62 -17.00 -18.89 -4.95
N LEU A 63 -17.31 -19.78 -4.00
CA LEU A 63 -16.57 -19.90 -2.74
C LEU A 63 -15.13 -20.40 -2.93
N ALA A 64 -14.89 -21.22 -3.97
CA ALA A 64 -13.56 -21.69 -4.33
C ALA A 64 -12.70 -20.65 -5.06
N VAL A 65 -13.24 -19.45 -5.32
CA VAL A 65 -12.48 -18.36 -5.96
C VAL A 65 -11.73 -17.55 -4.90
N ASP A 66 -10.40 -17.59 -4.96
CA ASP A 66 -9.53 -17.05 -3.92
C ASP A 66 -8.98 -15.64 -4.21
N SER A 67 -9.33 -15.02 -5.34
CA SER A 67 -8.84 -13.70 -5.71
C SER A 67 -9.89 -12.81 -6.36
N ILE A 68 -9.71 -11.48 -6.22
CA ILE A 68 -10.62 -10.53 -6.87
C ILE A 68 -10.50 -10.59 -8.41
N ALA A 69 -9.31 -10.90 -8.92
CA ALA A 69 -9.08 -11.02 -10.36
C ALA A 69 -9.85 -12.20 -10.97
N ASP A 70 -9.86 -13.34 -10.28
CA ASP A 70 -10.52 -14.55 -10.74
C ASP A 70 -12.04 -14.40 -10.68
N ILE A 71 -12.58 -13.81 -9.60
CA ILE A 71 -14.02 -13.58 -9.52
C ILE A 71 -14.48 -12.57 -10.57
N SER A 72 -13.70 -11.51 -10.80
CA SER A 72 -13.96 -10.55 -11.88
C SER A 72 -13.99 -11.26 -13.24
N SER A 73 -13.03 -12.12 -13.52
CA SER A 73 -12.97 -12.90 -14.76
C SER A 73 -14.19 -13.82 -14.92
N LEU A 74 -14.60 -14.52 -13.86
CA LEU A 74 -15.74 -15.42 -13.86
C LEU A 74 -17.07 -14.68 -14.10
N VAL A 75 -17.30 -13.55 -13.42
CA VAL A 75 -18.54 -12.78 -13.59
C VAL A 75 -18.60 -12.09 -14.95
N HIS A 76 -17.45 -11.74 -15.54
CA HIS A 76 -17.41 -11.21 -16.91
C HIS A 76 -17.61 -12.30 -17.96
N ALA A 77 -17.17 -13.52 -17.70
CA ALA A 77 -17.31 -14.65 -18.61
C ALA A 77 -18.70 -15.27 -18.63
N SER A 78 -19.49 -15.11 -17.55
CA SER A 78 -20.81 -15.75 -17.43
C SER A 78 -21.88 -14.82 -16.84
N PRO A 79 -22.95 -14.52 -17.61
CA PRO A 79 -24.11 -13.77 -17.10
C PRO A 79 -24.79 -14.44 -15.90
N THR A 80 -24.80 -15.77 -15.84
CA THR A 80 -25.41 -16.52 -14.73
C THR A 80 -24.62 -16.34 -13.42
N PHE A 81 -23.28 -16.42 -13.49
CA PHE A 81 -22.44 -16.09 -12.33
C PHE A 81 -22.50 -14.61 -11.98
N HIS A 82 -22.59 -13.72 -12.97
CA HIS A 82 -22.80 -12.30 -12.73
C HIS A 82 -24.09 -12.01 -11.95
N GLN A 83 -25.20 -12.65 -12.33
CA GLN A 83 -26.48 -12.51 -11.63
C GLN A 83 -26.37 -12.98 -10.19
N GLN A 84 -25.73 -14.13 -9.93
CA GLN A 84 -25.53 -14.65 -8.59
C GLN A 84 -24.59 -13.79 -7.74
N TYR A 85 -23.50 -13.30 -8.34
CA TYR A 85 -22.59 -12.34 -7.70
C TYR A 85 -23.33 -11.07 -7.27
N ARG A 86 -24.24 -10.57 -8.11
CA ARG A 86 -25.02 -9.36 -7.81
C ARG A 86 -26.01 -9.51 -6.66
N LEU A 87 -26.38 -10.73 -6.27
CA LEU A 87 -27.28 -10.95 -5.13
C LEU A 87 -26.62 -10.56 -3.81
N ASP A 88 -25.31 -10.75 -3.69
CA ASP A 88 -24.54 -10.38 -2.51
C ASP A 88 -23.10 -10.01 -2.88
N ARG A 89 -22.97 -8.85 -3.52
CA ARG A 89 -21.69 -8.36 -4.04
C ARG A 89 -20.66 -8.18 -2.93
N ALA A 90 -21.10 -7.66 -1.79
CA ALA A 90 -20.25 -7.41 -0.64
C ALA A 90 -19.66 -8.72 -0.11
N PHE A 91 -20.48 -9.76 0.07
CA PHE A 91 -20.02 -11.09 0.49
C PHE A 91 -18.89 -11.62 -0.37
N TRP A 92 -19.10 -11.66 -1.68
CA TRP A 92 -18.12 -12.25 -2.58
C TRP A 92 -16.80 -11.48 -2.61
N LEU A 93 -16.86 -10.14 -2.65
CA LEU A 93 -15.65 -9.32 -2.62
C LEU A 93 -14.89 -9.45 -1.31
N TRP A 94 -15.61 -9.46 -0.18
CA TRP A 94 -15.01 -9.60 1.15
C TRP A 94 -14.38 -10.98 1.35
N HIS A 95 -15.03 -12.03 0.85
CA HIS A 95 -14.48 -13.39 0.81
C HIS A 95 -13.16 -13.44 0.05
N CYS A 96 -13.12 -12.93 -1.19
CA CYS A 96 -11.87 -12.91 -1.97
C CYS A 96 -10.78 -12.06 -1.29
N LEU A 97 -11.13 -10.91 -0.69
CA LEU A 97 -10.18 -10.11 0.09
C LEU A 97 -9.59 -10.90 1.26
N LYS A 98 -10.42 -11.64 2.01
CA LYS A 98 -9.97 -12.52 3.11
C LYS A 98 -8.98 -13.57 2.61
N GLN A 99 -9.27 -14.25 1.50
CA GLN A 99 -8.41 -15.31 0.96
C GLN A 99 -7.07 -14.77 0.41
N GLU A 100 -7.12 -13.68 -0.35
CA GLU A 100 -5.95 -13.08 -0.98
C GLU A 100 -5.01 -12.46 0.08
N LEU A 101 -5.55 -11.60 0.95
CA LEU A 101 -4.77 -10.81 1.91
C LEU A 101 -4.40 -11.57 3.19
N GLY A 102 -5.21 -12.53 3.64
CA GLY A 102 -5.07 -13.12 4.97
C GLY A 102 -4.99 -12.03 6.04
N ASN A 103 -4.00 -12.10 6.93
CA ASN A 103 -3.81 -11.13 8.02
C ASN A 103 -3.59 -9.67 7.56
N VAL A 104 -3.15 -9.44 6.31
CA VAL A 104 -2.99 -8.09 5.75
C VAL A 104 -4.36 -7.41 5.54
N LEU A 105 -5.46 -8.15 5.63
CA LEU A 105 -6.81 -7.59 5.56
C LEU A 105 -7.06 -6.54 6.63
N ILE A 106 -6.46 -6.68 7.82
CA ILE A 106 -6.57 -5.70 8.90
C ILE A 106 -5.96 -4.36 8.43
N ASP A 107 -4.76 -4.41 7.84
CA ASP A 107 -4.11 -3.21 7.31
C ASP A 107 -4.95 -2.57 6.17
N ALA A 108 -5.55 -3.40 5.30
CA ALA A 108 -6.41 -2.94 4.20
C ALA A 108 -7.71 -2.27 4.68
N TYR A 109 -8.38 -2.88 5.66
CA TYR A 109 -9.58 -2.35 6.31
C TYR A 109 -9.32 -0.98 6.95
N ASN A 110 -8.20 -0.89 7.68
CA ASN A 110 -7.81 0.35 8.34
C ASN A 110 -7.45 1.43 7.31
N VAL A 111 -6.75 1.12 6.22
CA VAL A 111 -6.48 2.12 5.17
C VAL A 111 -7.78 2.74 4.64
N ASP A 112 -8.82 1.98 4.34
CA ASP A 112 -10.09 2.59 3.86
C ASP A 112 -10.72 3.52 4.91
N THR A 113 -10.66 3.12 6.18
CA THR A 113 -11.25 3.89 7.29
C THR A 113 -10.59 5.27 7.45
N TYR A 114 -9.26 5.36 7.31
CA TYR A 114 -8.50 6.61 7.60
C TYR A 114 -8.03 7.36 6.36
N ASN A 115 -8.17 6.79 5.16
CA ASN A 115 -7.83 7.46 3.92
C ASN A 115 -8.93 8.39 3.40
N THR A 116 -9.93 8.72 4.24
CA THR A 116 -11.00 9.66 3.89
C THR A 116 -10.52 11.12 3.98
N PRO A 117 -10.95 11.99 3.05
CA PRO A 117 -10.69 13.44 3.15
C PRO A 117 -11.15 14.04 4.48
N GLU A 118 -12.26 13.53 5.02
CA GLU A 118 -12.86 13.94 6.29
C GLU A 118 -11.94 13.60 7.47
N PHE A 119 -11.36 12.40 7.50
CA PHE A 119 -10.40 12.04 8.55
C PHE A 119 -9.16 12.92 8.48
N ARG A 120 -8.55 13.07 7.28
CA ARG A 120 -7.33 13.87 7.10
C ARG A 120 -7.51 15.34 7.49
N SER A 121 -8.69 15.91 7.25
CA SER A 121 -8.99 17.31 7.56
C SER A 121 -9.35 17.57 9.03
N THR A 122 -9.82 16.54 9.76
CA THR A 122 -10.28 16.67 11.15
C THR A 122 -9.37 15.94 12.15
N ARG A 123 -8.18 15.55 11.71
CA ARG A 123 -7.20 14.79 12.48
C ARG A 123 -6.65 15.62 13.64
N THR A 124 -6.68 15.05 14.84
CA THR A 124 -6.10 15.64 16.05
C THR A 124 -5.26 14.59 16.76
N ARG A 125 -4.32 15.03 17.61
CA ARG A 125 -3.46 14.13 18.38
C ARG A 125 -4.26 13.02 19.07
N GLN A 126 -5.33 13.38 19.78
CA GLN A 126 -6.19 12.43 20.49
C GLN A 126 -6.84 11.39 19.55
N LYS A 127 -7.32 11.81 18.38
CA LYS A 127 -7.92 10.89 17.40
C LYS A 127 -6.89 9.90 16.84
N VAL A 128 -5.64 10.35 16.64
CA VAL A 128 -4.56 9.46 16.18
C VAL A 128 -4.21 8.44 17.26
N LEU A 129 -4.12 8.85 18.52
CA LEU A 129 -3.84 7.92 19.63
C LEU A 129 -4.95 6.87 19.79
N LEU A 130 -6.23 7.29 19.81
CA LEU A 130 -7.36 6.37 19.86
C LEU A 130 -7.36 5.38 18.70
N TYR A 131 -7.05 5.88 17.50
CA TYR A 131 -6.93 5.04 16.33
C TYR A 131 -5.84 3.96 16.49
N VAL A 132 -4.65 4.35 16.93
CA VAL A 132 -3.54 3.41 17.08
C VAL A 132 -3.91 2.31 18.08
N GLU A 133 -4.62 2.64 19.16
CA GLU A 133 -5.12 1.66 20.12
C GLU A 133 -6.16 0.70 19.51
N ASP A 134 -7.14 1.21 18.75
CA ASP A 134 -8.12 0.37 18.06
C ASP A 134 -7.43 -0.58 17.06
N TYR A 135 -6.44 -0.08 16.33
CA TYR A 135 -5.68 -0.86 15.37
C TYR A 135 -4.81 -1.94 16.04
N LYS A 136 -4.17 -1.63 17.18
CA LYS A 136 -3.46 -2.62 18.01
C LYS A 136 -4.39 -3.74 18.43
N LEU A 137 -5.57 -3.39 18.95
CA LEU A 137 -6.55 -4.37 19.41
C LEU A 137 -6.96 -5.30 18.26
N GLN A 138 -7.32 -4.76 17.10
CA GLN A 138 -7.69 -5.56 15.93
C GLN A 138 -6.57 -6.50 15.48
N ARG A 139 -5.31 -6.05 15.49
CA ARG A 139 -4.17 -6.90 15.14
C ARG A 139 -3.97 -8.03 16.15
N SER A 140 -4.24 -7.79 17.43
CA SER A 140 -4.15 -8.82 18.46
C SER A 140 -5.27 -9.87 18.36
N GLU A 141 -6.46 -9.46 17.94
CA GLU A 141 -7.63 -10.35 17.77
C GLU A 141 -7.59 -11.15 16.45
N GLY A 142 -6.94 -10.60 15.42
CA GLY A 142 -6.80 -11.24 14.10
C GLY A 142 -8.00 -11.01 13.17
N THR A 143 -7.94 -11.58 11.96
CA THR A 143 -8.94 -11.32 10.91
C THR A 143 -10.31 -11.94 11.16
N GLU A 144 -10.38 -12.91 12.07
CA GLU A 144 -11.65 -13.58 12.42
C GLU A 144 -12.58 -12.66 13.21
N SER A 145 -12.04 -11.67 13.94
CA SER A 145 -12.87 -10.67 14.63
C SER A 145 -13.44 -9.61 13.69
N LEU A 146 -12.90 -9.48 12.47
CA LEU A 146 -13.40 -8.52 11.48
C LEU A 146 -14.71 -9.00 10.85
N SER A 147 -15.81 -8.39 11.30
CA SER A 147 -17.09 -8.44 10.61
C SER A 147 -17.00 -7.81 9.23
N GLN A 148 -17.81 -8.30 8.30
CA GLN A 148 -17.90 -7.67 6.98
C GLN A 148 -18.41 -6.22 7.12
N PRO A 149 -17.70 -5.24 6.52
CA PRO A 149 -18.17 -3.86 6.52
C PRO A 149 -19.31 -3.65 5.50
N PRO A 150 -20.00 -2.50 5.54
CA PRO A 150 -21.00 -2.12 4.54
C PRO A 150 -20.50 -2.30 3.10
N GLU A 151 -21.42 -2.58 2.17
CA GLU A 151 -21.09 -2.87 0.76
C GLU A 151 -20.20 -1.79 0.13
N ASP A 152 -20.52 -0.51 0.36
CA ASP A 152 -19.74 0.61 -0.17
C ASP A 152 -18.28 0.58 0.30
N ASP A 153 -18.03 0.16 1.53
CA ASP A 153 -16.71 0.09 2.14
C ASP A 153 -15.93 -1.10 1.54
N VAL A 154 -16.58 -2.26 1.41
CA VAL A 154 -16.00 -3.42 0.73
C VAL A 154 -15.59 -3.07 -0.71
N ILE A 155 -16.46 -2.36 -1.44
CA ILE A 155 -16.17 -1.93 -2.81
C ILE A 155 -14.97 -0.99 -2.84
N ARG A 156 -14.86 -0.04 -1.89
CA ARG A 156 -13.70 0.87 -1.82
C ARG A 156 -12.41 0.13 -1.50
N ILE A 157 -12.42 -0.77 -0.51
CA ILE A 157 -11.26 -1.62 -0.15
C ILE A 157 -10.82 -2.44 -1.36
N ALA A 158 -11.76 -3.14 -2.01
CA ALA A 158 -11.47 -3.96 -3.20
C ALA A 158 -10.94 -3.11 -4.36
N SER A 159 -11.51 -1.92 -4.59
CA SER A 159 -11.08 -1.01 -5.65
C SER A 159 -9.67 -0.47 -5.40
N PHE A 160 -9.37 -0.07 -4.16
CA PHE A 160 -8.05 0.41 -3.78
C PHE A 160 -7.00 -0.71 -3.87
N HIS A 161 -7.34 -1.91 -3.39
CA HIS A 161 -6.46 -3.07 -3.49
C HIS A 161 -6.12 -3.40 -4.94
N THR A 162 -7.15 -3.53 -5.79
CA THR A 162 -6.96 -3.94 -7.19
C THR A 162 -6.29 -2.88 -8.05
N SER A 163 -6.66 -1.60 -7.88
CA SER A 163 -6.17 -0.52 -8.74
C SER A 163 -4.82 0.01 -8.29
N VAL A 164 -4.64 0.23 -6.98
CA VAL A 164 -3.44 0.91 -6.45
C VAL A 164 -2.43 -0.11 -5.94
N ILE A 165 -2.83 -0.98 -5.02
CA ILE A 165 -1.91 -1.85 -4.29
C ILE A 165 -1.32 -2.93 -5.21
N ARG A 166 -2.14 -3.64 -5.99
CA ARG A 166 -1.63 -4.66 -6.93
C ARG A 166 -0.72 -4.05 -8.00
N THR A 167 -1.07 -2.86 -8.51
CA THR A 167 -0.24 -2.14 -9.47
C THR A 167 1.12 -1.80 -8.87
N PHE A 168 1.15 -1.20 -7.67
CA PHE A 168 2.43 -0.87 -7.02
C PHE A 168 3.22 -2.10 -6.57
N MET A 169 2.56 -3.19 -6.17
CA MET A 169 3.25 -4.45 -5.88
C MET A 169 4.03 -4.94 -7.10
N GLN A 170 3.40 -4.96 -8.28
CA GLN A 170 4.05 -5.38 -9.52
C GLN A 170 5.18 -4.42 -9.95
N GLN A 171 4.94 -3.10 -9.83
CA GLN A 171 5.96 -2.10 -10.15
C GLN A 171 7.15 -2.15 -9.18
N TYR A 172 6.89 -2.36 -7.89
CA TYR A 172 7.92 -2.52 -6.86
C TYR A 172 8.76 -3.76 -7.14
N ALA A 173 8.12 -4.90 -7.41
CA ALA A 173 8.82 -6.14 -7.76
C ALA A 173 9.69 -5.98 -9.02
N THR A 174 9.19 -5.26 -10.02
CA THR A 174 9.96 -4.98 -11.24
C THR A 174 11.15 -4.06 -10.95
N TRP A 175 10.92 -3.00 -10.18
CA TRP A 175 11.96 -2.02 -9.83
C TRP A 175 13.08 -2.64 -8.99
N THR A 176 12.74 -3.40 -7.95
CA THR A 176 13.72 -4.07 -7.08
C THR A 176 14.54 -5.14 -7.79
N ARG A 177 13.96 -5.87 -8.75
CA ARG A 177 14.70 -6.84 -9.59
C ARG A 177 15.75 -6.20 -10.47
N ALA A 178 15.57 -4.93 -10.84
CA ALA A 178 16.59 -4.16 -11.55
C ALA A 178 17.73 -3.70 -10.63
N SER A 179 17.50 -3.67 -9.31
CA SER A 179 18.48 -3.22 -8.31
C SER A 179 19.49 -4.30 -7.89
N LEU A 180 19.19 -5.59 -8.10
CA LEU A 180 20.10 -6.69 -7.77
C LEU A 180 19.97 -7.84 -8.76
N GLU A 181 21.10 -8.19 -9.39
CA GLU A 181 21.21 -9.33 -10.31
C GLU A 181 20.89 -10.65 -9.57
N GLY A 182 20.16 -11.55 -10.23
CA GLY A 182 19.74 -12.83 -9.65
C GLY A 182 18.40 -12.80 -8.90
N LEU A 183 17.85 -11.62 -8.56
CA LEU A 183 16.46 -11.53 -8.05
C LEU A 183 15.40 -11.80 -9.12
N SER A 184 15.79 -11.82 -10.40
CA SER A 184 14.88 -11.95 -11.54
C SER A 184 14.16 -13.30 -11.60
N GLU A 185 14.72 -14.35 -11.00
CA GLU A 185 14.13 -15.70 -11.02
C GLU A 185 13.75 -16.19 -9.61
N PRO A 186 12.58 -16.85 -9.44
CA PRO A 186 11.53 -17.06 -10.45
C PRO A 186 10.80 -15.77 -10.82
N LYS A 187 10.33 -15.64 -12.07
CA LYS A 187 9.63 -14.43 -12.54
C LYS A 187 8.39 -14.08 -11.72
N ASP A 188 7.66 -15.09 -11.25
CA ASP A 188 6.46 -14.89 -10.44
C ASP A 188 6.83 -14.68 -8.96
N LEU A 189 6.00 -13.90 -8.27
CA LEU A 189 6.11 -13.72 -6.82
C LEU A 189 5.51 -14.94 -6.10
N SER A 190 6.17 -15.40 -5.06
CA SER A 190 5.52 -16.33 -4.14
C SER A 190 4.38 -15.64 -3.38
N ARG A 191 3.48 -16.43 -2.78
CA ARG A 191 2.41 -15.89 -1.91
C ARG A 191 2.98 -15.09 -0.74
N THR A 192 4.12 -15.51 -0.19
CA THR A 192 4.76 -14.83 0.94
C THR A 192 5.42 -13.52 0.51
N GLU A 193 6.14 -13.52 -0.61
CA GLU A 193 6.75 -12.31 -1.19
C GLU A 193 5.69 -11.25 -1.52
N ALA A 194 4.62 -11.67 -2.22
CA ALA A 194 3.51 -10.79 -2.54
C ALA A 194 2.88 -10.19 -1.28
N ARG A 195 2.68 -11.00 -0.23
CA ARG A 195 2.13 -10.54 1.05
C ARG A 195 3.03 -9.55 1.76
N ARG A 196 4.36 -9.77 1.83
CA ARG A 196 5.31 -8.83 2.44
C ARG A 196 5.31 -7.48 1.73
N ILE A 197 5.31 -7.48 0.39
CA ILE A 197 5.24 -6.24 -0.40
C ILE A 197 3.91 -5.51 -0.17
N VAL A 198 2.78 -6.22 -0.25
CA VAL A 198 1.44 -5.65 -0.04
C VAL A 198 1.29 -5.10 1.38
N ARG A 199 1.84 -5.80 2.37
CA ARG A 199 1.90 -5.38 3.77
C ARG A 199 2.69 -4.08 3.94
N GLY A 200 3.90 -4.00 3.38
CA GLY A 200 4.69 -2.78 3.36
C GLY A 200 3.94 -1.60 2.72
N LEU A 201 3.25 -1.83 1.60
CA LEU A 201 2.46 -0.80 0.90
C LEU A 201 1.30 -0.27 1.75
N TYR A 202 0.51 -1.16 2.36
CA TYR A 202 -0.58 -0.73 3.22
C TYR A 202 -0.08 0.01 4.46
N ARG A 203 0.98 -0.47 5.11
CA ARG A 203 1.52 0.17 6.33
C ARG A 203 2.19 1.50 6.05
N PHE A 204 2.87 1.63 4.91
CA PHE A 204 3.31 2.93 4.41
C PHE A 204 2.13 3.89 4.21
N GLN A 205 1.02 3.41 3.63
CA GLN A 205 -0.19 4.22 3.48
C GLN A 205 -0.82 4.59 4.83
N ILE A 206 -0.86 3.68 5.81
CA ILE A 206 -1.32 3.98 7.17
C ILE A 206 -0.46 5.08 7.77
N PHE A 207 0.87 4.96 7.71
CA PHE A 207 1.80 6.00 8.20
C PHE A 207 1.48 7.37 7.58
N CYS A 208 1.33 7.43 6.26
CA CYS A 208 0.99 8.67 5.56
C CYS A 208 -0.36 9.25 6.00
N SER A 209 -1.38 8.40 6.20
CA SER A 209 -2.70 8.84 6.66
C SER A 209 -2.68 9.40 8.09
N LEU A 210 -1.86 8.85 8.98
CA LEU A 210 -1.79 9.26 10.39
C LEU A 210 -0.89 10.46 10.63
N PHE A 211 0.26 10.51 9.96
CA PHE A 211 1.31 11.46 10.28
C PHE A 211 1.59 12.44 9.13
N GLY A 212 1.16 12.12 7.91
CA GLY A 212 1.33 12.98 6.72
C GLY A 212 0.73 14.37 6.88
N PRO A 213 1.29 15.42 6.26
CA PRO A 213 0.84 16.80 6.45
C PRO A 213 -0.62 17.00 5.99
N ALA A 214 -1.35 17.86 6.68
CA ALA A 214 -2.71 18.23 6.30
C ALA A 214 -2.74 18.89 4.92
N ARG A 215 -3.89 18.84 4.22
CA ARG A 215 -4.06 19.57 2.96
C ARG A 215 -4.24 21.06 3.25
N GLY A 216 -3.48 21.91 2.56
CA GLY A 216 -3.49 23.36 2.78
C GLY A 216 -2.73 23.83 4.03
N GLY A 217 -2.02 22.94 4.72
CA GLY A 217 -1.04 23.32 5.74
C GLY A 217 0.16 24.03 5.09
N GLY A 218 0.74 24.99 5.80
CA GLY A 218 1.93 25.73 5.36
C GLY A 218 3.21 24.89 5.36
N ASN A 219 4.36 25.55 5.45
CA ASN A 219 5.65 24.88 5.55
C ASN A 219 5.75 24.10 6.87
N PHE A 220 6.01 22.79 6.80
CA PHE A 220 6.29 21.96 7.97
C PHE A 220 7.77 22.05 8.30
N PHE A 221 8.12 23.04 9.11
CA PHE A 221 9.42 23.12 9.78
C PHE A 221 9.31 22.43 11.15
N TYR A 222 10.45 22.04 11.72
CA TYR A 222 10.62 21.37 13.02
C TYR A 222 9.49 21.68 14.03
N ASP A 223 8.93 20.64 14.67
CA ASP A 223 7.96 20.71 15.79
C ASP A 223 6.50 21.12 15.43
N ASP A 224 6.16 21.29 14.14
CA ASP A 224 4.78 21.64 13.69
C ASP A 224 3.92 20.39 13.33
N GLY A 225 4.42 19.21 13.70
CA GLY A 225 3.73 17.93 13.53
C GLY A 225 2.63 17.73 14.56
N LEU A 226 1.67 16.84 14.27
CA LEU A 226 0.64 16.44 15.25
C LEU A 226 1.26 15.71 16.46
N LEU A 227 2.40 15.06 16.22
CA LEU A 227 3.15 14.17 17.08
C LEU A 227 4.64 14.28 16.74
N GLU A 228 5.48 14.30 17.76
CA GLU A 228 6.94 14.30 17.60
C GLU A 228 7.45 12.99 17.02
N ALA A 229 8.69 13.00 16.50
CA ALA A 229 9.31 11.82 15.88
C ALA A 229 9.39 10.62 16.85
N GLU A 230 9.77 10.85 18.11
CA GLU A 230 9.81 9.85 19.17
C GLU A 230 8.42 9.23 19.43
N GLU A 231 7.38 10.06 19.51
CA GLU A 231 6.02 9.57 19.74
C GLU A 231 5.51 8.75 18.55
N ARG A 232 5.76 9.21 17.33
CA ARG A 232 5.46 8.44 16.11
C ARG A 232 6.16 7.09 16.15
N LEU A 233 7.42 7.05 16.55
CA LEU A 233 8.21 5.83 16.65
C LEU A 233 7.62 4.86 17.67
N GLN A 234 7.30 5.35 18.87
CA GLN A 234 6.67 4.55 19.91
C GLN A 234 5.37 3.92 19.41
N LEU A 235 4.49 4.71 18.79
CA LEU A 235 3.23 4.22 18.23
C LEU A 235 3.41 3.17 17.14
N LEU A 236 4.48 3.25 16.33
CA LEU A 236 4.80 2.24 15.32
C LEU A 236 5.36 0.95 15.94
N LEU A 237 6.27 1.09 16.91
CA LEU A 237 6.91 -0.04 17.60
C LEU A 237 5.93 -0.86 18.42
N ASP A 238 4.93 -0.22 18.99
CA ASP A 238 3.89 -0.94 19.72
C ASP A 238 3.07 -1.88 18.80
N VAL A 239 3.15 -1.68 17.48
CA VAL A 239 2.29 -2.36 16.50
C VAL A 239 3.05 -3.31 15.58
N TYR A 240 4.32 -3.01 15.30
CA TYR A 240 5.11 -3.69 14.28
C TYR A 240 6.41 -4.27 14.81
N GLU A 241 6.82 -5.38 14.21
CA GLU A 241 8.16 -5.95 14.40
C GLU A 241 9.23 -5.12 13.65
N ALA A 242 10.49 -5.21 14.09
CA ALA A 242 11.58 -4.43 13.49
C ALA A 242 11.74 -4.66 11.97
N TRP A 243 11.61 -5.90 11.50
CA TRP A 243 11.66 -6.20 10.06
C TRP A 243 10.43 -5.69 9.30
N GLU A 244 9.28 -5.55 9.97
CA GLU A 244 8.07 -4.97 9.39
C GLU A 244 8.22 -3.46 9.19
N ILE A 245 9.00 -2.78 10.04
CA ILE A 245 9.38 -1.37 9.85
C ILE A 245 10.33 -1.23 8.65
N GLU A 246 11.28 -2.15 8.47
CA GLU A 246 12.14 -2.17 7.28
C GLU A 246 11.38 -2.43 5.99
N GLU A 247 10.27 -3.17 6.03
CA GLU A 247 9.38 -3.29 4.86
C GLU A 247 8.82 -1.91 4.46
N ILE A 248 8.39 -1.09 5.44
CA ILE A 248 7.91 0.28 5.20
C ILE A 248 9.04 1.14 4.62
N LEU A 249 10.26 1.04 5.18
CA LEU A 249 11.42 1.79 4.70
C LEU A 249 11.81 1.42 3.27
N CYS A 250 11.72 0.15 2.89
CA CYS A 250 11.93 -0.28 1.50
C CYS A 250 10.89 0.33 0.54
N ILE A 251 9.61 0.34 0.94
CA ILE A 251 8.54 1.00 0.16
C ILE A 251 8.77 2.50 0.08
N ASN A 252 9.23 3.15 1.16
CA ASN A 252 9.51 4.57 1.18
C ASN A 252 10.57 4.96 0.13
N VAL A 253 11.68 4.19 0.05
CA VAL A 253 12.72 4.40 -0.98
C VAL A 253 12.14 4.24 -2.41
N PHE A 254 11.29 3.24 -2.62
CA PHE A 254 10.60 3.06 -3.91
C PHE A 254 9.70 4.26 -4.27
N VAL A 255 8.90 4.75 -3.33
CA VAL A 255 8.01 5.90 -3.53
C VAL A 255 8.81 7.17 -3.84
N HIS A 256 9.92 7.41 -3.13
CA HIS A 256 10.86 8.49 -3.43
C HIS A 256 11.43 8.37 -4.85
N ALA A 257 11.83 7.17 -5.27
CA ALA A 257 12.35 6.95 -6.62
C ALA A 257 11.31 7.28 -7.70
N LYS A 258 10.03 6.94 -7.48
CA LYS A 258 8.94 7.29 -8.41
C LYS A 258 8.68 8.79 -8.47
N TYR A 259 8.63 9.46 -7.32
CA TYR A 259 8.42 10.92 -7.29
C TYR A 259 9.59 11.70 -7.88
N ARG A 260 10.83 11.20 -7.78
CA ARG A 260 11.99 11.81 -8.47
C ARG A 260 11.73 11.93 -9.97
N THR A 261 11.35 10.83 -10.63
CA THR A 261 11.03 10.83 -12.06
C THR A 261 9.83 11.71 -12.41
N LEU A 262 8.84 11.85 -11.51
CA LEU A 262 7.70 12.75 -11.75
C LEU A 262 8.10 14.22 -11.60
N PHE A 263 8.97 14.55 -10.65
CA PHE A 263 9.43 15.92 -10.42
C PHE A 263 10.29 16.41 -11.58
N GLU A 264 11.18 15.57 -12.10
CA GLU A 264 11.98 15.85 -13.31
C GLU A 264 11.09 16.23 -14.52
N GLN A 265 9.89 15.66 -14.62
CA GLN A 265 8.96 15.97 -15.73
C GLN A 265 8.31 17.35 -15.60
N VAL A 266 7.99 17.79 -14.38
CA VAL A 266 7.23 19.04 -14.13
C VAL A 266 8.10 20.19 -13.64
N GLU A 267 9.40 19.97 -13.49
CA GLU A 267 10.35 20.92 -12.91
C GLU A 267 10.27 22.29 -13.57
N TRP A 268 10.33 22.33 -14.91
CA TRP A 268 10.32 23.58 -15.65
C TRP A 268 8.97 24.30 -15.55
N ASP A 269 7.84 23.59 -15.59
CA ASP A 269 6.50 24.18 -15.50
C ASP A 269 6.23 24.85 -14.14
N LEU A 270 6.87 24.33 -13.10
CA LEU A 270 6.76 24.88 -11.74
C LEU A 270 7.90 25.85 -11.42
N HIS A 271 8.92 25.97 -12.27
CA HIS A 271 10.06 26.81 -11.97
C HIS A 271 9.66 28.30 -11.92
N PRO A 272 10.13 29.07 -10.93
CA PRO A 272 9.80 30.51 -10.82
C PRO A 272 10.23 31.35 -12.00
N ASP A 273 11.21 30.90 -12.79
CA ASP A 273 11.67 31.56 -14.02
C ASP A 273 10.87 31.14 -15.26
N ASN A 274 9.85 30.29 -15.13
CA ASN A 274 8.99 29.95 -16.25
C ASN A 274 8.19 31.19 -16.68
N PRO A 275 8.18 31.54 -17.98
CA PRO A 275 7.43 32.69 -18.49
C PRO A 275 5.94 32.68 -18.16
N SER A 276 5.34 31.52 -17.86
CA SER A 276 3.93 31.44 -17.42
C SER A 276 3.64 32.23 -16.15
N PHE A 277 4.66 32.54 -15.34
CA PHE A 277 4.52 33.32 -14.11
C PHE A 277 4.83 34.81 -14.29
N ASP A 278 5.24 35.27 -15.47
CA ASP A 278 5.64 36.67 -15.68
C ASP A 278 4.48 37.64 -15.40
N ASP A 279 3.24 37.26 -15.75
CA ASP A 279 2.04 38.06 -15.47
C ASP A 279 1.66 38.07 -13.96
N GLU A 280 2.06 37.04 -13.21
CA GLU A 280 1.77 36.90 -11.78
C GLU A 280 2.92 37.43 -10.88
N ARG A 281 4.09 37.72 -11.46
CA ARG A 281 5.27 38.19 -10.74
C ARG A 281 5.11 39.66 -10.33
N THR A 282 4.79 39.88 -9.07
CA THR A 282 4.57 41.22 -8.50
C THR A 282 5.76 41.79 -7.71
N GLY A 283 6.93 41.12 -7.74
CA GLY A 283 8.13 41.56 -7.00
C GLY A 283 9.28 40.54 -7.06
N PRO A 284 10.27 40.64 -6.16
CA PRO A 284 11.44 39.74 -6.11
C PRO A 284 11.14 38.37 -5.47
N HIS A 285 9.89 38.14 -5.05
CA HIS A 285 9.47 36.91 -4.39
C HIS A 285 9.07 35.84 -5.42
N THR A 286 9.19 34.57 -5.04
CA THR A 286 8.69 33.44 -5.81
C THR A 286 7.19 33.63 -6.12
N PRO A 287 6.78 33.60 -7.41
CA PRO A 287 5.38 33.74 -7.79
C PRO A 287 4.48 32.68 -7.13
N PRO A 288 3.22 33.00 -6.79
CA PRO A 288 2.27 32.01 -6.28
C PRO A 288 2.16 30.79 -7.20
N GLY A 289 2.23 29.58 -6.65
CA GLY A 289 2.16 28.34 -7.43
C GLY A 289 3.45 27.94 -8.14
N ALA A 290 4.52 28.74 -8.06
CA ALA A 290 5.85 28.36 -8.49
C ALA A 290 6.67 27.73 -7.35
N PHE A 291 7.52 26.77 -7.68
CA PHE A 291 8.33 25.98 -6.75
C PHE A 291 9.74 25.80 -7.31
N HIS A 292 10.77 26.09 -6.51
CA HIS A 292 12.15 25.77 -6.87
C HIS A 292 12.44 24.29 -6.60
N LEU A 293 11.92 23.41 -7.46
CA LEU A 293 12.07 21.96 -7.31
C LEU A 293 13.52 21.49 -7.36
N ALA A 294 14.46 22.21 -8.00
CA ALA A 294 15.88 21.86 -7.97
C ALA A 294 16.56 22.24 -6.64
N MET A 295 16.28 23.44 -6.13
CA MET A 295 16.96 24.00 -4.96
C MET A 295 16.46 23.40 -3.64
N PHE A 296 15.17 23.06 -3.57
CA PHE A 296 14.54 22.45 -2.40
C PHE A 296 13.91 21.09 -2.74
N ALA A 297 14.54 20.37 -3.68
CA ALA A 297 14.05 19.09 -4.21
C ALA A 297 13.67 18.11 -3.10
N ASP A 298 14.54 18.00 -2.10
CA ASP A 298 14.36 17.06 -1.01
C ASP A 298 13.16 17.44 -0.15
N TYR A 299 12.95 18.72 0.16
CA TYR A 299 11.86 19.14 1.06
C TYR A 299 10.49 18.92 0.44
N TYR A 300 10.35 19.29 -0.83
CA TYR A 300 9.11 19.08 -1.56
C TYR A 300 8.84 17.60 -1.84
N ARG A 301 9.89 16.82 -2.09
CA ARG A 301 9.77 15.37 -2.29
C ARG A 301 9.36 14.68 -0.99
N ASN A 302 9.98 15.03 0.13
CA ASN A 302 9.62 14.53 1.46
C ASN A 302 8.14 14.79 1.77
N GLY A 303 7.66 16.01 1.48
CA GLY A 303 6.27 16.35 1.71
C GLY A 303 5.27 15.64 0.80
N ILE A 304 5.56 15.53 -0.51
CA ILE A 304 4.62 14.86 -1.42
C ILE A 304 4.56 13.34 -1.20
N VAL A 305 5.67 12.71 -0.80
CA VAL A 305 5.73 11.29 -0.42
C VAL A 305 4.71 10.99 0.68
N CYS A 306 4.60 11.89 1.66
CA CYS A 306 3.67 11.79 2.77
C CYS A 306 2.18 11.99 2.37
N ARG A 307 1.87 12.33 1.11
CA ARG A 307 0.49 12.29 0.59
C ARG A 307 -0.03 10.86 0.39
N GLY A 308 0.90 9.90 0.30
CA GLY A 308 0.64 8.48 0.20
C GLY A 308 0.44 7.98 -1.22
N LEU A 309 0.14 6.69 -1.33
CA LEU A 309 -0.03 5.95 -2.57
C LEU A 309 -1.16 6.45 -3.49
N PRO A 310 -2.34 6.92 -3.00
CA PRO A 310 -3.39 7.44 -3.88
C PRO A 310 -2.93 8.61 -4.76
N VAL A 311 -2.15 9.54 -4.22
CA VAL A 311 -1.65 10.70 -4.97
C VAL A 311 -0.58 10.28 -5.96
N LEU A 312 0.33 9.39 -5.55
CA LEU A 312 1.33 8.84 -6.48
C LEU A 312 0.66 8.11 -7.64
N PHE A 313 -0.32 7.26 -7.35
CA PHE A 313 -1.06 6.51 -8.36
C PHE A 313 -1.77 7.45 -9.33
N ALA A 314 -2.48 8.46 -8.80
CA ALA A 314 -3.13 9.46 -9.63
C ALA A 314 -2.13 10.21 -10.53
N ALA A 315 -0.96 10.58 -10.01
CA ALA A 315 0.07 11.25 -10.79
C ALA A 315 0.62 10.38 -11.93
N MET A 316 0.83 9.09 -11.68
CA MET A 316 1.35 8.16 -12.69
C MET A 316 0.33 7.81 -13.78
N GLU A 317 -0.97 7.86 -13.47
CA GLU A 317 -2.05 7.53 -14.41
C GLU A 317 -2.54 8.74 -15.22
N ILE A 318 -2.12 9.97 -14.90
CA ILE A 318 -2.51 11.16 -15.66
C ILE A 318 -1.75 11.20 -17.00
N PRO A 319 -2.45 11.14 -18.15
CA PRO A 319 -1.80 11.21 -19.46
C PRO A 319 -1.47 12.64 -19.90
N SER A 320 -2.13 13.64 -19.32
CA SER A 320 -1.99 15.05 -19.69
C SER A 320 -0.94 15.74 -18.83
N HIS A 321 0.15 16.19 -19.46
CA HIS A 321 1.21 16.95 -18.78
C HIS A 321 0.66 18.12 -17.97
N SER A 322 -0.25 18.91 -18.55
CA SER A 322 -0.86 20.05 -17.85
C SER A 322 -1.71 19.66 -16.64
N GLU A 323 -2.30 18.46 -16.63
CA GLU A 323 -3.04 17.95 -15.48
C GLU A 323 -2.10 17.38 -14.42
N LEU A 324 -0.97 16.79 -14.82
CA LEU A 324 0.08 16.33 -13.93
C LEU A 324 0.69 17.51 -13.16
N VAL A 325 1.09 18.58 -13.87
CA VAL A 325 1.62 19.82 -13.27
C VAL A 325 0.64 20.37 -12.24
N LYS A 326 -0.66 20.43 -12.58
CA LYS A 326 -1.71 20.90 -11.64
C LYS A 326 -1.85 20.02 -10.41
N LEU A 327 -1.82 18.69 -10.58
CA LEU A 327 -1.90 17.76 -9.47
C LEU A 327 -0.71 17.95 -8.53
N ILE A 328 0.51 17.91 -9.06
CA ILE A 328 1.75 18.07 -8.28
C ILE A 328 1.74 19.42 -7.55
N ALA A 329 1.47 20.52 -8.25
CA ALA A 329 1.39 21.85 -7.64
C ALA A 329 0.35 21.94 -6.51
N SER A 330 -0.76 21.20 -6.61
CA SER A 330 -1.83 21.22 -5.59
C SER A 330 -1.56 20.33 -4.38
N GLU A 331 -0.69 19.33 -4.51
CA GLU A 331 -0.40 18.35 -3.45
C GLU A 331 0.97 18.57 -2.81
N ILE A 332 1.88 19.29 -3.47
CA ILE A 332 3.20 19.60 -2.95
C ILE A 332 3.11 20.37 -1.63
N VAL A 333 4.02 20.05 -0.73
CA VAL A 333 4.17 20.70 0.57
C VAL A 333 5.63 20.57 0.96
N SER A 334 6.18 21.61 1.59
CA SER A 334 7.56 21.57 2.06
C SER A 334 7.61 20.87 3.42
N VAL A 335 8.36 19.77 3.50
CA VAL A 335 8.67 19.07 4.76
C VAL A 335 10.17 18.85 4.81
N VAL A 336 10.83 19.33 5.86
CA VAL A 336 12.31 19.34 5.93
C VAL A 336 12.88 17.92 5.85
N ASP A 337 12.46 17.06 6.77
CA ASP A 337 12.95 15.68 6.84
C ASP A 337 11.94 14.70 6.21
N ASP A 338 12.46 13.62 5.63
CA ASP A 338 11.63 12.48 5.25
C ASP A 338 11.02 11.89 6.52
N MET A 339 9.71 12.08 6.72
CA MET A 339 9.07 11.74 7.98
C MET A 339 9.17 10.26 8.35
N VAL A 340 9.20 9.34 7.37
CA VAL A 340 9.34 7.91 7.66
C VAL A 340 10.76 7.64 8.17
N SER A 341 11.77 8.11 7.44
CA SER A 341 13.17 7.93 7.83
C SER A 341 13.52 8.67 9.11
N GLU A 342 13.04 9.90 9.29
CA GLU A 342 13.21 10.70 10.50
C GLU A 342 12.68 9.98 11.73
N THR A 343 11.46 9.44 11.66
CA THR A 343 10.87 8.67 12.76
C THR A 343 11.74 7.48 13.19
N THR A 344 12.50 6.89 12.27
CA THR A 344 13.34 5.72 12.53
C THR A 344 14.80 6.03 12.87
N ARG A 345 15.18 7.29 13.11
CA ARG A 345 16.58 7.63 13.41
C ARG A 345 17.06 7.02 14.75
N PRO A 346 18.36 6.67 14.87
CA PRO A 346 18.97 6.13 16.09
C PRO A 346 18.65 6.93 17.34
N TYR A 347 18.81 8.25 17.31
CA TYR A 347 18.53 9.12 18.44
C TYR A 347 17.12 8.94 19.05
N HIS A 348 16.09 8.81 18.21
CA HIS A 348 14.72 8.56 18.68
C HIS A 348 14.55 7.14 19.20
N GLN A 349 15.26 6.16 18.61
CA GLN A 349 15.28 4.78 19.12
C GLN A 349 15.92 4.72 20.51
N ASP A 350 17.03 5.43 20.74
CA ASP A 350 17.73 5.51 22.03
C ASP A 350 16.83 6.12 23.09
N THR A 351 16.29 7.30 22.82
CA THR A 351 15.46 8.07 23.76
C THR A 351 14.18 7.29 24.10
N ARG A 352 13.52 6.70 23.09
CA ARG A 352 12.36 5.82 23.32
C ARG A 352 12.72 4.62 24.18
N ARG A 353 13.91 4.02 24.03
CA ARG A 353 14.33 2.85 24.81
C ARG A 353 14.56 3.19 26.28
N GLU A 354 15.15 4.35 26.55
CA GLU A 354 15.33 4.87 27.91
C GLU A 354 13.98 5.13 28.58
N ASN A 355 13.02 5.69 27.85
CA ASN A 355 11.70 6.06 28.36
C ASN A 355 10.70 4.88 28.41
N HIS A 356 10.79 3.95 27.46
CA HIS A 356 9.81 2.90 27.20
C HIS A 356 10.50 1.59 26.78
N TYR A 357 11.13 0.92 27.74
CA TYR A 357 11.78 -0.36 27.53
C TYR A 357 10.77 -1.49 27.33
N SER A 358 10.82 -2.15 26.17
CA SER A 358 9.86 -3.19 25.75
C SER A 358 10.39 -4.61 25.92
N ASP A 359 9.52 -5.61 25.81
CA ASP A 359 9.92 -7.02 25.76
C ASP A 359 10.84 -7.33 24.57
N ARG A 360 10.72 -6.59 23.46
CA ARG A 360 11.62 -6.70 22.31
C ARG A 360 13.03 -6.19 22.62
N ASP A 361 13.13 -5.09 23.36
CA ASP A 361 14.43 -4.58 23.82
C ASP A 361 15.09 -5.57 24.78
N LYS A 362 14.29 -6.20 25.64
CA LYS A 362 14.74 -7.28 26.52
C LYS A 362 15.25 -8.50 25.75
N ALA A 363 14.53 -8.94 24.73
CA ALA A 363 14.95 -10.06 23.89
C ALA A 363 16.27 -9.75 23.15
N GLN A 364 16.46 -8.51 22.71
CA GLN A 364 17.73 -8.04 22.14
C GLN A 364 18.86 -8.09 23.17
N ASP A 365 18.66 -7.53 24.37
CA ASP A 365 19.70 -7.48 25.42
C ASP A 365 20.11 -8.89 25.89
N ASN A 366 19.15 -9.80 25.98
CA ASN A 366 19.40 -11.18 26.32
C ASN A 366 20.06 -11.98 25.17
N ARG A 367 20.25 -11.37 24.00
CA ARG A 367 20.74 -12.02 22.77
C ARG A 367 19.93 -13.29 22.47
N GLU A 368 18.60 -13.19 22.59
CA GLU A 368 17.72 -14.32 22.31
C GLU A 368 17.92 -14.82 20.89
N LYS A 369 17.81 -16.14 20.71
CA LYS A 369 18.02 -16.76 19.40
C LYS A 369 16.83 -16.44 18.49
N MET A 370 17.12 -15.95 17.29
CA MET A 370 16.14 -15.71 16.23
C MET A 370 16.44 -16.64 15.07
N SER A 371 15.62 -17.69 14.91
CA SER A 371 15.82 -18.71 13.87
C SER A 371 14.88 -18.49 12.68
N PHE A 372 15.34 -18.78 11.47
CA PHE A 372 14.48 -18.83 10.31
C PHE A 372 13.76 -20.18 10.24
N GLU A 373 12.45 -20.18 10.52
CA GLU A 373 11.62 -21.39 10.56
C GLU A 373 10.92 -21.71 9.23
N GLY A 374 11.12 -20.87 8.22
CA GLY A 374 10.48 -20.99 6.91
C GLY A 374 9.72 -19.73 6.51
N GLU A 375 9.13 -19.77 5.31
CA GLU A 375 8.35 -18.65 4.80
C GLU A 375 6.99 -18.58 5.50
N SER A 376 6.81 -17.55 6.32
CA SER A 376 5.59 -17.32 7.06
C SER A 376 5.28 -15.82 7.14
N TYR A 377 4.03 -15.51 7.46
CA TYR A 377 3.58 -14.13 7.65
C TYR A 377 4.21 -13.48 8.91
N GLY A 378 4.22 -14.20 10.02
CA GLY A 378 4.63 -13.68 11.33
C GLY A 378 6.10 -13.89 11.69
N SER A 379 6.81 -14.72 10.92
CA SER A 379 8.22 -15.05 11.19
C SER A 379 9.17 -14.02 10.55
N PRO A 380 10.36 -13.80 11.14
CA PRO A 380 11.37 -12.92 10.56
C PRO A 380 11.81 -13.42 9.17
N PRO A 381 11.97 -12.51 8.17
CA PRO A 381 12.46 -12.86 6.85
C PRO A 381 13.89 -13.44 6.90
N TYR A 382 14.23 -14.30 5.94
CA TYR A 382 15.55 -14.95 5.90
C TYR A 382 16.72 -13.94 5.91
N ALA A 383 16.64 -12.87 5.11
CA ALA A 383 17.69 -11.85 5.08
C ALA A 383 17.87 -11.14 6.43
N TRP A 384 16.79 -10.91 7.18
CA TRP A 384 16.83 -10.32 8.51
C TRP A 384 17.57 -11.22 9.51
N VAL A 385 17.26 -12.52 9.49
CA VAL A 385 17.93 -13.53 10.32
C VAL A 385 19.43 -13.61 10.01
N VAL A 386 19.80 -13.60 8.73
CA VAL A 386 21.21 -13.64 8.30
C VAL A 386 21.94 -12.37 8.71
N PHE A 387 21.36 -11.19 8.48
CA PHE A 387 21.99 -9.90 8.82
C PHE A 387 22.31 -9.81 10.31
N TRP A 388 21.37 -10.22 11.17
CA TRP A 388 21.55 -10.20 12.62
C TRP A 388 22.23 -11.44 13.22
N LYS A 389 22.79 -12.31 12.37
CA LYS A 389 23.55 -13.51 12.74
C LYS A 389 22.79 -14.45 13.68
N GLU A 390 21.51 -14.70 13.39
CA GLU A 390 20.60 -15.55 14.19
C GLU A 390 20.35 -15.09 15.63
N LEU A 391 20.71 -13.85 15.96
CA LEU A 391 20.43 -13.23 17.24
C LEU A 391 19.34 -12.17 17.05
N TYR A 392 18.42 -12.08 17.98
CA TYR A 392 17.32 -11.12 17.94
C TYR A 392 17.86 -9.68 17.85
N SER A 393 17.15 -8.84 17.09
CA SER A 393 17.43 -7.41 16.99
C SER A 393 16.14 -6.63 16.86
N ASN A 394 16.02 -5.60 17.67
CA ASN A 394 15.00 -4.57 17.61
C ASN A 394 15.54 -3.27 16.97
N LEU A 395 16.72 -3.32 16.33
CA LEU A 395 17.34 -2.19 15.64
C LEU A 395 16.96 -2.20 14.16
N TYR A 396 16.61 -1.04 13.62
CA TYR A 396 16.21 -0.83 12.22
C TYR A 396 16.59 0.60 11.78
N GLY A 397 16.24 1.02 10.57
CA GLY A 397 16.58 2.36 10.09
C GLY A 397 18.09 2.47 9.86
N ASP A 398 18.74 3.45 10.47
CA ASP A 398 20.16 3.69 10.21
C ASP A 398 21.10 2.64 10.84
N TYR A 399 20.58 1.63 11.54
CA TYR A 399 21.31 0.40 11.91
C TYR A 399 21.28 -0.68 10.81
N VAL A 400 20.68 -0.40 9.66
CA VAL A 400 20.68 -1.29 8.49
C VAL A 400 21.31 -0.55 7.31
N PRO A 401 22.21 -1.18 6.54
CA PRO A 401 22.81 -0.57 5.37
C PRO A 401 21.74 0.01 4.41
N PRO A 402 21.81 1.32 4.07
CA PRO A 402 20.86 1.92 3.13
C PRO A 402 20.85 1.23 1.77
N SER A 403 21.96 0.57 1.39
CA SER A 403 22.12 -0.21 0.16
C SER A 403 21.18 -1.41 0.06
N PHE A 404 20.55 -1.86 1.15
CA PHE A 404 19.62 -2.98 1.14
C PHE A 404 18.20 -2.64 0.68
N ARG A 405 17.76 -1.40 0.92
CA ARG A 405 16.39 -0.97 0.62
C ARG A 405 16.05 -0.96 -0.87
N PRO A 406 16.96 -0.53 -1.79
CA PRO A 406 16.68 -0.54 -3.23
C PRO A 406 16.36 -1.90 -3.82
N TRP A 407 16.88 -2.98 -3.25
CA TRP A 407 16.56 -4.34 -3.66
C TRP A 407 15.61 -5.05 -2.69
N GLY A 408 15.07 -4.36 -1.68
CA GLY A 408 13.97 -4.87 -0.85
C GLY A 408 14.31 -6.10 -0.02
N TYR A 409 15.46 -6.13 0.65
CA TYR A 409 16.03 -7.34 1.26
C TYR A 409 15.11 -8.17 2.17
N VAL A 410 14.18 -7.54 2.88
CA VAL A 410 13.19 -8.20 3.76
C VAL A 410 11.99 -8.79 3.02
N MET A 411 11.81 -8.50 1.73
CA MET A 411 10.61 -8.87 0.97
C MET A 411 10.66 -10.29 0.39
N TRP A 412 11.87 -10.81 0.18
CA TRP A 412 12.09 -12.00 -0.65
C TRP A 412 12.15 -13.28 0.14
N ASP A 413 11.73 -14.37 -0.52
CA ASP A 413 11.91 -15.70 0.03
C ASP A 413 13.39 -16.12 -0.01
N LYS A 414 13.77 -17.01 0.91
CA LYS A 414 15.12 -17.56 1.04
C LYS A 414 15.68 -18.04 -0.29
N ASN A 415 14.91 -18.79 -1.07
CA ASN A 415 15.40 -19.37 -2.33
C ASN A 415 15.79 -18.29 -3.34
N ARG A 416 15.02 -17.20 -3.44
CA ARG A 416 15.35 -16.07 -4.33
C ARG A 416 16.61 -15.36 -3.85
N LEU A 417 16.73 -15.13 -2.55
CA LEU A 417 17.91 -14.50 -1.95
C LEU A 417 19.19 -15.32 -2.16
N VAL A 418 19.10 -16.64 -2.03
CA VAL A 418 20.23 -17.56 -2.28
C VAL A 418 20.63 -17.51 -3.75
N ASN A 419 19.67 -17.50 -4.68
CA ASN A 419 19.95 -17.40 -6.12
C ASN A 419 20.64 -16.08 -6.49
N ALA A 420 20.36 -15.00 -5.77
CA ALA A 420 20.95 -13.68 -5.96
C ALA A 420 22.28 -13.48 -5.21
N ASP A 421 22.83 -14.53 -4.59
CA ASP A 421 24.00 -14.46 -3.70
C ASP A 421 23.89 -13.34 -2.63
N ALA A 422 22.65 -13.08 -2.18
CA ALA A 422 22.37 -11.97 -1.29
C ALA A 422 23.06 -12.13 0.08
N VAL A 423 23.34 -13.37 0.51
CA VAL A 423 24.06 -13.65 1.75
C VAL A 423 25.50 -13.11 1.71
N ALA A 424 26.18 -13.22 0.57
CA ALA A 424 27.52 -12.65 0.42
C ALA A 424 27.49 -11.12 0.51
N ILE A 425 26.49 -10.49 -0.13
CA ILE A 425 26.27 -9.04 -0.06
C ILE A 425 25.98 -8.62 1.38
N ILE A 426 25.04 -9.29 2.06
CA ILE A 426 24.66 -8.99 3.44
C ILE A 426 25.88 -9.02 4.36
N ASN A 427 26.70 -10.08 4.28
CA ASN A 427 27.91 -10.22 5.08
C ASN A 427 28.96 -9.14 4.78
N ARG A 428 29.11 -8.76 3.50
CA ARG A 428 30.03 -7.69 3.09
C ARG A 428 29.59 -6.35 3.66
N GLU A 429 28.32 -5.98 3.49
CA GLU A 429 27.80 -4.70 3.97
C GLU A 429 27.77 -4.64 5.50
N TRP A 430 27.45 -5.74 6.20
CA TRP A 430 27.57 -5.80 7.67
C TRP A 430 28.99 -5.45 8.12
N LYS A 431 30.02 -6.08 7.53
CA LYS A 431 31.42 -5.80 7.87
C LYS A 431 31.85 -4.38 7.50
N ALA A 432 31.30 -3.82 6.43
CA ALA A 432 31.64 -2.47 6.00
C ALA A 432 31.04 -1.41 6.95
N MET A 433 29.81 -1.63 7.40
CA MET A 433 29.07 -0.75 8.31
C MET A 433 29.60 -0.84 9.74
N TYR A 434 29.86 -2.05 10.23
CA TYR A 434 30.36 -2.32 11.57
C TYR A 434 31.81 -2.80 11.48
N ASN A 435 32.72 -1.88 11.18
CA ASN A 435 34.15 -2.16 10.99
C ASN A 435 35.02 -1.76 12.20
N ARG A 436 34.44 -1.04 13.17
CA ARG A 436 35.13 -0.66 14.40
C ARG A 436 35.34 -1.89 15.26
N LEU A 437 36.55 -2.08 15.77
CA LEU A 437 36.90 -3.24 16.59
C LEU A 437 36.68 -2.92 18.07
N ASN A 438 36.12 -3.87 18.80
CA ASN A 438 36.04 -3.86 20.26
C ASN A 438 37.41 -4.22 20.88
N ASP A 439 37.47 -4.21 22.22
CA ASP A 439 38.70 -4.52 22.98
C ASP A 439 39.25 -5.94 22.72
N GLU A 440 38.42 -6.85 22.20
CA GLU A 440 38.79 -8.23 21.83
C GLU A 440 39.27 -8.35 20.38
N GLY A 441 39.28 -7.25 19.62
CA GLY A 441 39.66 -7.23 18.20
C GLY A 441 38.58 -7.76 17.26
N GLU A 442 37.34 -7.90 17.73
CA GLU A 442 36.17 -8.29 16.94
C GLU A 442 35.34 -7.06 16.55
N PRO A 443 34.62 -7.06 15.41
CA PRO A 443 33.77 -5.94 15.04
C PRO A 443 32.67 -5.67 16.08
N GLU A 444 32.53 -4.40 16.50
CA GLU A 444 31.50 -3.94 17.43
C GLU A 444 30.11 -4.29 16.88
N ASP A 445 29.28 -4.93 17.72
CA ASP A 445 27.89 -5.19 17.39
C ASP A 445 27.05 -4.02 17.94
N PRO A 446 26.27 -3.33 17.10
CA PRO A 446 25.50 -2.15 17.52
C PRO A 446 24.51 -2.46 18.65
N ARG A 447 24.16 -3.73 18.87
CA ARG A 447 23.30 -4.14 19.98
C ARG A 447 23.99 -4.00 21.34
N ASP A 448 25.32 -3.97 21.39
CA ASP A 448 26.10 -3.76 22.62
C ASP A 448 26.16 -2.28 23.04
N GLU A 449 26.10 -1.35 22.08
CA GLU A 449 26.06 0.09 22.37
C GLU A 449 24.71 0.52 22.95
N MET A 450 23.69 -0.30 22.72
CA MET A 450 22.30 0.00 23.04
C MET A 450 21.81 -0.62 24.35
N LEU A 451 22.70 -1.19 25.18
CA LEU A 451 22.30 -1.79 26.44
C LEU A 451 21.63 -0.74 27.35
N ALA A 452 20.45 -1.06 27.90
CA ALA A 452 19.82 -0.18 28.87
C ALA A 452 20.74 -0.04 30.10
N TYR A 453 21.22 1.17 30.39
CA TYR A 453 21.87 1.48 31.67
C TYR A 453 20.84 1.26 32.78
N ARG A 454 20.96 0.14 33.51
CA ARG A 454 20.07 -0.21 34.62
C ARG A 454 20.49 0.46 35.93
#